data_AF-A0A644WKK8-F1
#
_entry.id   AF-A0A644WKK8-F1
#
_cell.length_a   1.000
_cell.length_b   1.000
_cell.length_c   1.000
_cell.angle_alpha   90.00
_cell.angle_beta   90.00
_cell.angle_gamma   90.00
#
_symmetry.space_group_name_H-M   'P 1'
#
loop_
_entity.id
_entity.type
_entity.pdbx_description
1 polymer ?
#
loop_
_entity_poly.entity_id
_entity_poly.type
_entity_poly.pdbx_seq_one_letter_code
_entity_poly.pdbx_strand_id
1 'polypeptide(L)'
;MVTAFSLSFGNVMSEIIRTSYLAVEKGQYEAAVSVGLTRFDAFRRIILPQAAVVALPNIINSILTLLKEGSLAYTIGLIDVMGKANLLIAMNYEAHALETLLALSFIYWSISIIIENANGLLEQKLSKGRTFIKTV
;
A
#
# COMPACT_ATOMS: atom_id res chain seq x y z
N MET A 1 16.53 15.55 -4.44
CA MET A 1 15.70 14.38 -4.83
C MET A 1 14.89 13.85 -3.64
N VAL A 2 15.52 13.52 -2.50
CA VAL A 2 14.82 13.06 -1.29
C VAL A 2 13.77 14.06 -0.80
N THR A 3 14.09 15.36 -0.76
CA THR A 3 13.16 16.42 -0.33
C THR A 3 11.91 16.53 -1.22
N ALA A 4 12.07 16.39 -2.54
CA ALA A 4 10.96 16.44 -3.49
C ALA A 4 10.03 15.23 -3.32
N PHE A 5 10.59 14.03 -3.14
CA PHE A 5 9.80 12.82 -2.84
C PHE A 5 9.07 12.93 -1.51
N SER A 6 9.73 13.41 -0.46
CA SER A 6 9.10 13.61 0.85
C SER A 6 7.94 14.60 0.78
N LEU A 7 8.07 15.68 0.00
CA LEU A 7 7.01 16.67 -0.16
C LEU A 7 5.80 16.10 -0.92
N SER A 8 6.04 15.40 -2.03
CA SER A 8 4.96 14.74 -2.79
C SER A 8 4.23 13.70 -1.94
N PHE A 9 4.96 12.88 -1.17
CA PHE A 9 4.34 11.93 -0.26
C PHE A 9 3.57 12.60 0.88
N GLY A 10 4.10 13.70 1.42
CA GLY A 10 3.42 14.51 2.43
C GLY A 10 2.07 15.06 1.94
N ASN A 11 2.00 15.49 0.67
CA ASN A 11 0.74 15.92 0.06
C ASN A 11 -0.28 14.77 -0.02
N VAL A 12 0.15 13.61 -0.55
CA VAL A 12 -0.70 12.41 -0.66
C VAL A 12 -1.19 11.96 0.72
N MET A 13 -0.31 11.91 1.72
CA MET A 13 -0.67 11.53 3.08
C MET A 13 -1.68 12.51 3.71
N SER A 14 -1.50 13.82 3.51
CA SER A 14 -2.43 14.85 3.98
C SER A 14 -3.82 14.66 3.39
N GLU A 15 -3.91 14.35 2.09
CA GLU A 15 -5.18 14.11 1.42
C GLU A 15 -5.86 12.82 1.91
N ILE A 16 -5.10 11.75 2.18
CA ILE A 16 -5.62 10.51 2.77
C ILE A 16 -6.19 10.77 4.16
N ILE A 17 -5.48 11.50 5.02
CA ILE A 17 -5.97 11.84 6.37
C ILE A 17 -7.25 12.67 6.28
N ARG A 18 -7.27 13.69 5.41
CA ARG A 18 -8.44 14.55 5.19
C ARG A 18 -9.66 13.77 4.71
N THR A 19 -9.49 12.94 3.69
CA THR A 19 -10.58 12.13 3.12
C THR A 19 -11.08 11.07 4.10
N SER A 20 -10.19 10.48 4.88
CA SER A 20 -10.54 9.50 5.92
C SER A 20 -11.29 10.10 7.09
N TYR A 21 -10.94 11.34 7.49
CA TYR A 21 -11.69 12.09 8.48
C TYR A 21 -13.10 12.45 7.98
N LEU A 22 -13.22 12.91 6.73
CA LEU A 22 -14.50 13.26 6.11
C LEU A 22 -15.41 12.04 5.84
N ALA A 23 -14.83 10.84 5.78
CA ALA A 23 -15.60 9.61 5.63
C ALA A 23 -16.39 9.26 6.90
N VAL A 24 -16.00 9.74 8.08
CA VAL A 24 -16.74 9.50 9.32
C VAL A 24 -17.98 10.39 9.35
N GLU A 25 -19.14 9.79 9.57
CA GLU A 25 -20.41 10.51 9.63
C GLU A 25 -20.43 11.53 10.79
N LYS A 26 -20.93 12.74 10.52
CA LYS A 26 -21.01 13.81 11.54
C LYS A 26 -21.88 13.43 12.73
N GLY A 27 -22.90 12.58 12.52
CA GLY A 27 -23.79 12.08 13.57
C GLY A 27 -23.05 11.34 14.69
N GLN A 28 -21.94 10.64 14.38
CA GLN A 28 -21.11 9.95 15.38
C GLN A 28 -20.47 10.93 16.38
N TYR A 29 -20.05 12.10 15.88
CA TYR A 29 -19.49 13.15 16.72
C TYR A 29 -20.57 13.82 17.57
N GLU A 30 -21.71 14.14 16.97
CA GLU A 30 -22.84 14.75 17.67
C GLU A 30 -23.37 13.82 18.78
N ALA A 31 -23.55 12.53 18.49
CA ALA A 31 -23.94 11.52 19.48
C ALA A 31 -22.94 11.39 20.63
N ALA A 32 -21.63 11.38 20.33
CA ALA A 32 -20.60 11.30 21.35
C ALA A 32 -20.65 12.49 22.32
N VAL A 33 -20.79 13.71 21.78
CA VAL A 33 -20.89 14.93 22.59
C VAL A 33 -22.22 14.98 23.36
N SER A 34 -23.33 14.50 22.79
CA SER A 34 -24.62 14.40 23.46
C SER A 34 -24.62 13.46 24.67
N VAL A 35 -23.77 12.43 24.68
CA VAL A 35 -23.59 11.51 25.82
C VAL A 35 -22.59 12.07 26.86
N GLY A 36 -22.08 13.29 26.66
CA GLY A 36 -21.22 13.99 27.61
C GLY A 36 -19.71 13.75 27.41
N LEU A 37 -19.28 13.19 26.27
CA LEU A 37 -17.85 13.11 25.95
C LEU A 37 -17.29 14.49 25.63
N THR A 38 -16.08 14.77 26.11
CA THR A 38 -15.34 15.97 25.70
C THR A 38 -14.99 15.88 24.22
N ARG A 39 -14.74 17.02 23.56
CA ARG A 39 -14.34 17.04 22.14
C ARG A 39 -13.12 16.16 21.86
N PHE A 40 -12.18 16.12 22.81
CA PHE A 40 -10.98 15.31 22.70
C PHE A 40 -11.28 13.81 22.86
N ASP A 41 -12.13 13.44 23.81
CA ASP A 41 -12.54 12.04 23.99
C ASP A 41 -13.38 11.52 22.83
N ALA A 42 -14.32 12.34 22.32
CA ALA A 42 -15.10 12.04 21.14
C ALA A 42 -14.20 11.81 19.91
N PHE A 43 -13.21 12.69 19.71
CA PHE A 43 -12.24 12.50 18.63
C PHE A 43 -11.42 11.22 18.81
N ARG A 44 -10.76 11.03 19.97
CA ARG A 44 -9.82 9.94 20.20
C ARG A 44 -10.50 8.56 20.23
N ARG A 45 -11.70 8.46 20.81
CA ARG A 45 -12.38 7.17 21.04
C ARG A 45 -13.36 6.80 19.93
N ILE A 46 -13.94 7.77 19.23
CA ILE A 46 -14.99 7.54 18.23
C ILE A 46 -14.46 7.83 16.83
N ILE A 47 -14.03 9.07 16.56
CA ILE A 47 -13.66 9.48 15.19
C ILE A 47 -12.35 8.83 14.75
N LEU A 48 -11.30 8.89 15.57
CA LEU A 48 -9.96 8.44 15.22
C LEU A 48 -9.92 6.95 14.81
N PRO A 49 -10.47 5.99 15.57
CA PRO A 49 -10.47 4.59 15.15
C PRO A 49 -11.29 4.35 13.87
N GLN A 50 -12.42 5.04 13.69
CA GLN A 50 -13.24 4.93 12.48
C GLN A 50 -12.51 5.47 11.24
N ALA A 51 -11.92 6.66 11.36
CA ALA A 51 -11.10 7.25 10.30
C ALA A 51 -9.86 6.41 10.01
N ALA A 52 -9.23 5.78 11.01
CA ALA A 52 -8.08 4.91 10.82
C ALA A 52 -8.40 3.67 9.99
N VAL A 53 -9.58 3.05 10.18
CA VAL A 53 -10.03 1.92 9.36
C VAL A 53 -10.17 2.30 7.88
N VAL A 54 -10.57 3.54 7.59
CA VAL A 54 -10.64 4.08 6.22
C VAL A 54 -9.26 4.48 5.69
N ALA A 55 -8.40 5.06 6.53
CA ALA A 55 -7.08 5.55 6.13
C ALA A 55 -6.09 4.42 5.83
N LEU A 56 -6.06 3.38 6.66
CA LEU A 56 -5.11 2.26 6.57
C LEU A 56 -4.99 1.64 5.16
N PRO A 57 -6.07 1.20 4.49
CA PRO A 57 -5.96 0.66 3.13
C PRO A 57 -5.36 1.66 2.13
N ASN A 58 -5.77 2.94 2.22
CA ASN A 58 -5.29 3.97 1.32
C ASN A 58 -3.81 4.28 1.54
N ILE A 59 -3.36 4.33 2.80
CA ILE A 59 -1.94 4.50 3.15
C ILE A 59 -1.11 3.35 2.59
N ILE A 60 -1.55 2.11 2.79
CA ILE A 60 -0.84 0.92 2.29
C ILE A 60 -0.74 0.98 0.76
N ASN A 61 -1.84 1.31 0.07
CA ASN A 61 -1.84 1.49 -1.39
C ASN A 61 -0.85 2.57 -1.84
N SER A 62 -0.82 3.74 -1.20
CA SER A 62 0.14 4.80 -1.55
C SER A 62 1.59 4.40 -1.30
N ILE A 63 1.87 3.65 -0.23
CA ILE A 63 3.21 3.10 0.03
C ILE A 63 3.60 2.10 -1.06
N LEU A 64 2.68 1.23 -1.48
CA LEU A 64 2.93 0.27 -2.56
C LEU A 64 3.20 0.96 -3.91
N THR A 65 2.42 1.99 -4.23
CA THR A 65 2.67 2.83 -5.41
C THR A 65 4.04 3.48 -5.32
N LEU A 66 4.42 4.02 -4.16
CA LEU A 66 5.74 4.59 -3.96
C LEU A 66 6.87 3.56 -4.00
N LEU A 67 6.65 2.31 -3.60
CA LEU A 67 7.64 1.23 -3.76
C LEU A 67 7.78 0.79 -5.22
N LYS A 68 6.71 0.89 -6.02
CA LYS A 68 6.74 0.65 -7.46
C LYS A 68 7.46 1.78 -8.20
N GLU A 69 7.13 3.02 -7.89
CA GLU A 69 7.76 4.22 -8.46
C GLU A 69 9.20 4.41 -7.97
N GLY A 70 9.43 4.16 -6.68
CA GLY A 70 10.72 4.06 -6.03
C GLY A 70 11.36 2.73 -6.39
N SER A 71 11.74 2.60 -7.64
CA SER A 71 12.28 1.41 -8.29
C SER A 71 13.33 0.65 -7.49
N LEU A 72 13.96 1.21 -6.45
CA LEU A 72 14.89 0.55 -5.54
C LEU A 72 14.41 -0.78 -4.95
N ALA A 73 13.17 -0.94 -4.46
CA ALA A 73 12.76 -2.22 -3.87
C ALA A 73 12.58 -3.32 -4.94
N TYR A 74 11.92 -2.96 -6.05
CA TYR A 74 11.80 -3.83 -7.22
C TYR A 74 13.17 -4.11 -7.86
N THR A 75 14.05 -3.11 -7.91
CA THR A 75 15.41 -3.18 -8.48
C THR A 75 16.36 -3.95 -7.59
N ILE A 76 16.27 -3.87 -6.26
CA ILE A 76 17.04 -4.70 -5.33
C ILE A 76 16.62 -6.16 -5.50
N GLY A 77 15.32 -6.43 -5.55
CA GLY A 77 14.80 -7.76 -5.89
C GLY A 77 15.19 -8.19 -7.31
N LEU A 78 15.28 -7.27 -8.27
CA LEU A 78 15.72 -7.52 -9.65
C LEU A 78 17.20 -7.91 -9.70
N ILE A 79 18.04 -7.13 -9.00
CA ILE A 79 19.49 -7.29 -8.94
C ILE A 79 19.87 -8.59 -8.24
N ASP A 80 19.17 -8.99 -7.18
CA ASP A 80 19.51 -10.22 -6.44
C ASP A 80 19.26 -11.49 -7.27
N VAL A 81 18.09 -11.61 -7.91
CA VAL A 81 17.83 -12.80 -8.76
C VAL A 81 18.60 -12.72 -10.07
N MET A 82 18.79 -11.54 -10.66
CA MET A 82 19.63 -11.38 -11.85
C MET A 82 21.11 -11.66 -11.54
N GLY A 83 21.57 -11.36 -10.33
CA GLY A 83 22.90 -11.74 -9.84
C GLY A 83 23.07 -13.26 -9.78
N LYS A 84 22.08 -13.99 -9.26
CA LYS A 84 22.07 -15.47 -9.26
C LYS A 84 21.97 -16.05 -10.67
N ALA A 85 21.17 -15.44 -11.55
CA ALA A 85 21.04 -15.85 -12.94
C ALA A 85 22.37 -15.68 -13.71
N ASN A 86 23.06 -14.55 -13.55
CA ASN A 86 24.38 -14.33 -14.14
C ASN A 86 25.42 -15.33 -13.64
N LEU A 87 25.35 -15.72 -12.36
CA LEU A 87 26.22 -16.77 -11.80
C LEU A 87 25.99 -18.13 -12.49
N LEU A 88 24.72 -18.51 -12.70
CA LEU A 88 24.37 -19.73 -13.43
C LEU A 88 24.79 -19.68 -14.91
N ILE A 89 24.67 -18.54 -15.57
CA ILE A 89 25.09 -18.35 -16.95
C ILE A 89 26.62 -18.46 -17.07
N ALA A 90 27.35 -17.83 -16.14
CA ALA A 90 28.81 -17.88 -16.09
C ALA A 90 29.34 -19.29 -15.80
N MET A 91 28.66 -20.08 -14.96
CA MET A 91 29.03 -21.47 -14.68
C MET A 91 28.80 -22.42 -15.86
N ASN A 92 27.90 -22.09 -16.79
CA ASN A 92 27.53 -22.93 -17.93
C ASN A 92 28.09 -22.42 -19.28
N TYR A 93 29.17 -21.63 -19.27
CA TYR A 93 29.82 -21.11 -20.49
C TYR A 93 28.87 -20.42 -21.48
N GLU A 94 27.87 -19.69 -20.99
CA GLU A 94 26.86 -18.98 -21.83
C GLU A 94 25.98 -19.88 -22.73
N ALA A 95 26.15 -21.19 -22.73
CA ALA A 95 25.43 -22.11 -23.62
C ALA A 95 23.90 -22.07 -23.40
N HIS A 96 23.45 -21.76 -22.19
CA HIS A 96 22.04 -21.69 -21.78
C HIS A 96 21.59 -20.28 -21.37
N ALA A 97 22.25 -19.23 -21.87
CA ALA A 97 21.95 -17.85 -21.49
C ALA A 97 20.49 -17.46 -21.80
N LEU A 98 19.99 -17.81 -22.98
CA LEU A 98 18.61 -17.50 -23.39
C LEU A 98 17.57 -18.24 -22.56
N GLU A 99 17.79 -19.52 -22.25
CA GLU A 99 16.89 -20.33 -21.41
C GLU A 99 16.83 -19.79 -19.98
N THR A 100 17.98 -19.36 -19.45
CA THR A 100 18.09 -18.78 -18.10
C THR A 100 17.36 -17.43 -18.03
N LEU A 101 17.51 -16.57 -19.04
CA LEU A 101 16.82 -15.29 -19.11
C LEU A 101 15.31 -15.45 -19.27
N LEU A 102 14.85 -16.38 -20.11
CA LEU A 102 13.43 -16.70 -20.27
C LEU A 102 12.81 -17.23 -18.97
N ALA A 103 13.48 -18.17 -18.29
CA ALA A 103 13.03 -18.67 -17.00
C ALA A 103 12.96 -17.54 -15.95
N LEU A 104 13.95 -16.64 -15.94
CA LEU A 104 14.00 -15.48 -15.07
C LEU A 104 12.82 -14.53 -15.31
N SER A 105 12.55 -14.19 -16.59
CA SER A 105 11.39 -13.36 -16.96
C SER A 105 10.07 -13.97 -16.50
N PHE A 106 9.91 -15.30 -16.62
CA PHE A 106 8.71 -16.00 -16.17
C PHE A 106 8.53 -15.97 -14.65
N ILE A 107 9.62 -16.15 -13.90
CA ILE A 107 9.62 -16.05 -12.43
C ILE A 107 9.24 -14.64 -11.99
N TYR A 108 9.83 -13.61 -12.61
CA TYR A 108 9.50 -12.21 -12.30
C TYR A 108 8.05 -11.89 -12.60
N TRP A 109 7.55 -12.29 -13.76
CA TRP A 109 6.16 -12.07 -14.13
C TRP A 109 5.20 -12.74 -13.14
N SER A 110 5.52 -13.97 -12.71
CA SER A 110 4.75 -14.71 -11.71
C SER A 110 4.73 -14.01 -10.35
N ILE A 111 5.88 -13.55 -9.86
CA ILE A 111 5.98 -12.80 -8.59
C ILE A 111 5.21 -11.48 -8.67
N SER A 112 5.30 -10.77 -9.80
CA SER A 112 4.57 -9.53 -10.02
C SER A 112 3.06 -9.74 -9.90
N ILE A 113 2.53 -10.79 -10.54
CA ILE A 113 1.12 -11.17 -10.44
C ILE A 113 0.72 -11.55 -9.01
N ILE A 114 1.58 -12.27 -8.27
CA ILE A 114 1.31 -12.65 -6.88
C ILE A 114 1.18 -11.41 -5.98
N ILE A 115 2.09 -10.44 -6.12
CA ILE A 115 2.06 -9.20 -5.36
C ILE A 115 0.82 -8.37 -5.72
N GLU A 116 0.48 -8.29 -6.99
CA GLU A 116 -0.70 -7.57 -7.48
C GLU A 116 -2.01 -8.18 -6.96
N ASN A 117 -2.12 -9.50 -6.98
CA ASN A 117 -3.25 -10.22 -6.41
C ASN A 117 -3.33 -10.11 -4.88
N ALA A 118 -2.19 -10.16 -4.18
CA ALA A 118 -2.14 -9.99 -2.73
C ALA A 118 -2.65 -8.59 -2.31
N ASN A 119 -2.31 -7.56 -3.08
CA ASN A 119 -2.86 -6.22 -2.90
C ASN A 119 -4.36 -6.18 -3.16
N GLY A 120 -4.83 -6.78 -4.25
CA GLY A 120 -6.27 -6.83 -4.55
C GLY A 120 -7.09 -7.53 -3.46
N LEU A 121 -6.54 -8.58 -2.85
CA LEU A 121 -7.17 -9.29 -1.72
C LEU A 121 -7.17 -8.47 -0.43
N LEU A 122 -6.07 -7.77 -0.14
CA LEU A 122 -5.99 -6.84 0.99
C LEU A 122 -6.99 -5.70 0.82
N GLU A 123 -7.12 -5.18 -0.39
CA GLU A 123 -8.08 -4.15 -0.74
C GLU A 123 -9.52 -4.64 -0.61
N GLN A 124 -9.85 -5.85 -1.06
CA GLN A 124 -11.18 -6.42 -0.87
C GLN A 124 -11.53 -6.67 0.61
N LYS A 125 -10.56 -7.16 1.40
CA LYS A 125 -10.78 -7.44 2.83
C LYS A 125 -10.97 -6.14 3.64
N LEU A 126 -10.28 -5.07 3.26
CA LEU A 126 -10.45 -3.74 3.87
C LEU A 126 -11.64 -2.96 3.27
N SER A 127 -12.01 -3.20 2.02
CA SER A 127 -13.20 -2.64 1.35
C SER A 127 -14.50 -3.12 2.00
N LYS A 128 -14.54 -4.34 2.56
CA LYS A 128 -15.67 -4.79 3.39
C LYS A 128 -15.92 -3.93 4.65
N GLY A 129 -14.91 -3.23 5.16
CA GLY A 129 -15.09 -2.21 6.21
C GLY A 129 -15.66 -0.89 5.70
N ARG A 130 -15.56 -0.62 4.39
CA ARG A 130 -16.02 0.61 3.71
C ARG A 130 -17.54 0.59 3.45
N THR A 131 -18.14 -0.59 3.33
CA THR A 131 -19.60 -0.74 3.15
C THR A 131 -20.39 -0.29 4.39
N PHE A 132 -19.83 -0.42 5.59
CA PHE A 132 -20.49 0.00 6.84
C PHE A 132 -20.71 1.52 6.96
N ILE A 133 -19.97 2.34 6.21
CA ILE A 133 -20.05 3.81 6.27
C ILE A 133 -21.05 4.37 5.24
N LYS A 134 -21.43 3.60 4.22
CA LYS A 134 -22.32 4.06 3.14
C LYS A 134 -23.79 3.66 3.31
N THR A 135 -24.14 2.93 4.36
CA THR A 135 -25.47 2.31 4.51
C THR A 135 -26.20 2.67 5.80
N VAL A 136 -25.76 3.73 6.51
CA VAL A 136 -26.54 4.35 7.58
C VAL A 136 -26.60 5.85 7.30
#